data_AF-A0A1Y0IHH3-F1
#
_entry.id   AF-A0A1Y0IHH3-F1
#
_cell.length_a   1.000
_cell.length_b   1.000
_cell.length_c   1.000
_cell.angle_alpha   90.00
_cell.angle_beta   90.00
_cell.angle_gamma   90.00
#
_symmetry.space_group_name_H-M   'P 1'
#
loop_
_entity.id
_entity.type
_entity.pdbx_description
1 polymer ?
#
loop_
_entity_poly.entity_id
_entity_poly.type
_entity_poly.pdbx_seq_one_letter_code
_entity_poly.pdbx_strand_id
1 'polypeptide(L)'
;MTGGVRVARIAFFAVAILFALCVATQVFLAGMSVFVDPAHWVNHTTFVHFFDKLDIVMLILSFAGKLPNALRWQSGALVVLTFAMYVTANLTVLLPLAGALHPVLAMAIFWLAVHAVVKSRPSVVR
;
A
#
# COMPACT_ATOMS: atom_id res chain seq x y z
N MET A 1 -10.83 15.17 -22.10
CA MET A 1 -11.12 14.39 -20.87
C MET A 1 -12.15 15.16 -20.06
N THR A 2 -13.15 14.51 -19.46
CA THR A 2 -14.08 15.21 -18.56
C THR A 2 -13.35 15.65 -17.29
N GLY A 3 -13.82 16.72 -16.64
CA GLY A 3 -13.23 17.22 -15.40
C GLY A 3 -13.12 16.13 -14.31
N GLY A 4 -14.16 15.31 -14.16
CA GLY A 4 -14.18 14.21 -13.19
C GLY A 4 -13.08 13.15 -13.40
N VAL A 5 -12.77 12.80 -14.65
CA VAL A 5 -11.67 11.86 -14.95
C VAL A 5 -10.32 12.46 -14.54
N ARG A 6 -10.11 13.76 -14.79
CA ARG A 6 -8.87 14.44 -14.39
C ARG A 6 -8.71 14.48 -12.86
N VAL A 7 -9.79 14.82 -12.14
CA VAL A 7 -9.79 14.83 -10.67
C VAL A 7 -9.48 13.43 -10.12
N ALA A 8 -10.12 12.38 -10.65
CA ALA A 8 -9.86 11.00 -10.21
C ALA A 8 -8.40 10.57 -10.42
N ARG A 9 -7.75 11.01 -11.50
CA ARG A 9 -6.32 10.73 -11.74
C ARG A 9 -5.40 11.45 -10.75
N ILE A 10 -5.69 12.72 -10.46
CA ILE A 10 -4.93 13.50 -9.46
C ILE A 10 -5.12 12.88 -8.07
N ALA A 11 -6.36 12.54 -7.71
CA ALA A 11 -6.67 11.84 -6.47
C ALA A 11 -5.93 10.50 -6.37
N PHE A 12 -5.92 9.68 -7.43
CA PHE A 12 -5.16 8.42 -7.45
C PHE A 12 -3.69 8.66 -7.14
N PHE A 13 -3.06 9.65 -7.80
CA PHE A 13 -1.65 9.98 -7.59
C PHE A 13 -1.38 10.43 -6.14
N ALA A 14 -2.23 11.29 -5.59
CA ALA A 14 -2.10 11.75 -4.20
C ALA A 14 -2.24 10.59 -3.19
N VAL A 15 -3.24 9.72 -3.40
CA VAL A 15 -3.45 8.53 -2.56
C VAL A 15 -2.29 7.55 -2.69
N ALA A 16 -1.72 7.37 -3.89
CA ALA A 16 -0.55 6.51 -4.08
C ALA A 16 0.68 7.01 -3.30
N ILE A 17 0.91 8.33 -3.26
CA ILE A 17 1.99 8.93 -2.45
C ILE A 17 1.73 8.67 -0.97
N LEU A 18 0.52 8.99 -0.50
CA LEU A 18 0.14 8.79 0.90
C LEU A 18 0.31 7.32 1.31
N PHE A 19 -0.15 6.39 0.47
CA PHE A 19 -0.03 4.95 0.72
C PHE A 19 1.44 4.51 0.80
N ALA A 20 2.30 4.96 -0.12
CA ALA A 20 3.73 4.65 -0.07
C ALA A 20 4.40 5.17 1.22
N LEU A 21 4.06 6.39 1.66
CA LEU A 21 4.55 6.95 2.91
C LEU A 21 4.05 6.15 4.12
N CYS A 22 2.76 5.78 4.15
CA CYS A 22 2.21 4.94 5.22
C CYS A 22 2.89 3.58 5.30
N VAL A 23 3.18 2.93 4.17
CA VAL A 23 3.89 1.64 4.14
C VAL A 23 5.32 1.81 4.67
N ALA A 24 6.03 2.88 4.28
CA ALA A 24 7.37 3.17 4.81
C ALA A 24 7.33 3.39 6.33
N THR A 25 6.35 4.17 6.82
CA THR A 25 6.13 4.35 8.26
C THR A 25 5.83 3.02 8.95
N GLN A 26 5.06 2.12 8.33
CA GLN A 26 4.82 0.80 8.93
C GLN A 26 6.07 -0.03 9.12
N VAL A 27 6.93 -0.06 8.10
CA VAL A 27 8.21 -0.76 8.17
C VAL A 27 9.09 -0.14 9.26
N PHE A 28 9.10 1.19 9.39
CA PHE A 28 9.79 1.88 10.46
C PHE A 28 9.25 1.52 11.85
N LEU A 29 7.94 1.50 12.05
CA LEU A 29 7.31 1.13 13.33
C LEU A 29 7.64 -0.31 13.73
N ALA A 30 7.60 -1.25 12.78
CA ALA A 30 8.06 -2.62 13.01
C ALA A 30 9.55 -2.67 13.40
N GLY A 31 10.39 -1.87 12.73
CA GLY A 31 11.80 -1.72 13.08
C GLY A 31 12.01 -1.19 14.50
N MET A 32 11.20 -0.22 14.96
CA MET A 32 11.27 0.24 16.36
C MET A 32 10.98 -0.88 17.36
N SER A 33 10.03 -1.77 17.06
CA SER A 33 9.75 -2.93 17.91
C SER A 33 10.91 -3.92 18.00
N VAL A 34 11.69 -4.04 16.93
CA VAL A 34 12.83 -4.97 16.84
C VAL A 34 14.10 -4.38 17.47
N PHE A 35 14.39 -3.10 17.19
CA PHE A 35 15.69 -2.50 17.48
C PHE A 35 15.68 -1.51 18.66
N VAL A 36 14.51 -1.02 19.10
CA VAL A 36 14.39 -0.01 20.16
C VAL A 36 13.70 -0.59 21.39
N ASP A 37 12.41 -0.91 21.28
CA ASP A 37 11.60 -1.45 22.38
C ASP A 37 10.40 -2.24 21.83
N PRO A 38 10.21 -3.53 22.21
CA PRO A 38 9.05 -4.33 21.82
C PRO A 38 7.69 -3.67 22.10
N ALA A 39 7.60 -2.76 23.08
CA ALA A 39 6.37 -2.00 23.37
C ALA A 39 5.86 -1.20 22.17
N HIS A 40 6.73 -0.82 21.22
CA HIS A 40 6.33 -0.15 19.98
C HIS A 40 5.49 -1.02 19.04
N TRP A 41 5.36 -2.32 19.28
CA TRP A 41 4.52 -3.21 18.46
C TRP A 41 3.08 -2.73 18.39
N VAL A 42 2.55 -2.16 19.48
CA VAL A 42 1.20 -1.59 19.50
C VAL A 42 1.05 -0.43 18.50
N ASN A 43 2.12 0.36 18.27
CA ASN A 43 2.09 1.44 17.29
C ASN A 43 2.01 0.86 15.87
N HIS A 44 2.81 -0.18 15.58
CA HIS A 44 2.77 -0.91 14.31
C HIS A 44 1.37 -1.48 14.04
N THR A 45 0.82 -2.26 14.97
CA THR A 45 -0.49 -2.92 14.77
C THR A 45 -1.65 -1.94 14.75
N THR A 46 -1.59 -0.85 15.51
CA THR A 46 -2.67 0.16 15.51
C THR A 46 -2.63 1.01 14.25
N PHE A 47 -1.44 1.38 13.78
CA PHE A 47 -1.29 2.31 12.66
C PHE A 47 -1.88 1.76 11.34
N VAL A 48 -1.87 0.43 11.14
CA VAL A 48 -2.33 -0.20 9.89
C VAL A 48 -3.81 0.07 9.61
N HIS A 49 -4.63 0.12 10.66
CA HIS A 49 -6.09 0.31 10.55
C HIS A 49 -6.50 1.69 10.03
N PHE A 50 -5.59 2.67 10.03
CA PHE A 50 -5.84 3.99 9.47
C PHE A 50 -5.68 4.04 7.96
N PHE A 51 -4.92 3.12 7.35
CA PHE A 51 -4.57 3.24 5.93
C PHE A 51 -4.70 1.93 5.11
N ASP A 52 -5.04 0.81 5.74
CA ASP A 52 -5.22 -0.49 5.10
C ASP A 52 -6.26 -0.51 3.96
N LYS A 53 -7.14 0.48 3.89
CA LYS A 53 -8.16 0.64 2.82
C LYS A 53 -7.71 1.55 1.68
N LEU A 54 -6.55 2.20 1.77
CA LEU A 54 -6.11 3.16 0.74
C LEU A 54 -5.85 2.47 -0.61
N ASP A 55 -5.40 1.22 -0.62
CA ASP A 55 -5.23 0.42 -1.84
C ASP A 55 -6.56 0.09 -2.54
N ILE A 56 -7.65 -0.14 -1.80
CA ILE A 56 -9.01 -0.26 -2.33
C ILE A 56 -9.45 1.08 -2.95
N VAL A 57 -9.18 2.19 -2.27
CA VAL A 57 -9.46 3.53 -2.81
C VAL A 57 -8.68 3.75 -4.12
N MET A 58 -7.40 3.37 -4.17
CA MET A 58 -6.61 3.40 -5.40
C MET A 58 -7.24 2.54 -6.50
N LEU A 59 -7.69 1.33 -6.19
CA LEU A 59 -8.35 0.44 -7.15
C LEU A 59 -9.61 1.11 -7.73
N ILE A 60 -10.48 1.66 -6.89
CA ILE A 60 -11.69 2.38 -7.33
C ILE A 60 -11.32 3.58 -8.22
N LEU A 61 -10.35 4.39 -7.80
CA LEU A 61 -9.88 5.55 -8.55
C LEU A 61 -9.24 5.16 -9.88
N SER A 62 -8.64 3.98 -10.00
CA SER A 62 -8.05 3.49 -11.24
C SER A 62 -9.10 3.24 -12.34
N PHE A 63 -10.32 2.83 -11.96
CA PHE A 63 -11.46 2.71 -12.86
C PHE A 63 -12.06 4.08 -13.16
N ALA A 64 -12.35 4.88 -12.13
CA ALA A 64 -12.95 6.22 -12.28
C ALA A 64 -12.08 7.16 -13.13
N GLY A 65 -10.77 7.14 -12.92
CA GLY A 65 -9.77 7.91 -13.67
C GLY A 65 -9.44 7.35 -15.06
N LYS A 66 -10.07 6.24 -15.47
CA LYS A 66 -9.75 5.55 -16.74
C LYS A 66 -8.23 5.36 -16.91
N LEU A 67 -7.56 4.86 -15.87
CA LEU A 67 -6.13 4.60 -15.90
C LEU A 67 -5.81 3.37 -16.76
N PRO A 68 -4.57 3.23 -17.26
CA PRO A 68 -4.14 2.04 -18.00
C PRO A 68 -4.37 0.75 -17.19
N ASN A 69 -4.68 -0.35 -17.87
CA ASN A 69 -4.94 -1.65 -17.24
C ASN A 69 -3.81 -2.11 -16.31
N ALA A 70 -2.55 -1.75 -16.63
CA ALA A 70 -1.41 -2.03 -15.76
C ALA A 70 -1.57 -1.45 -14.35
N LEU A 71 -2.01 -0.19 -14.22
CA LEU A 71 -2.25 0.44 -12.92
C LEU A 71 -3.46 -0.16 -12.19
N ARG A 72 -4.48 -0.63 -12.92
CA ARG A 72 -5.64 -1.31 -12.32
C ARG A 72 -5.23 -2.65 -11.71
N TRP A 73 -4.50 -3.46 -12.47
CA TRP A 73 -3.99 -4.74 -11.99
C TRP A 73 -3.02 -4.57 -10.83
N GLN A 74 -2.17 -3.55 -10.89
CA GLN A 74 -1.27 -3.20 -9.81
C GLN A 74 -2.03 -2.81 -8.53
N SER A 75 -3.10 -2.00 -8.62
CA SER A 75 -3.94 -1.69 -7.47
C SER A 75 -4.65 -2.94 -6.93
N GLY A 76 -5.13 -3.84 -7.79
CA GLY A 76 -5.69 -5.12 -7.37
C GLY A 76 -4.66 -6.00 -6.65
N ALA A 77 -3.42 -6.04 -7.17
CA ALA A 77 -2.33 -6.76 -6.53
C ALA A 77 -1.98 -6.18 -5.16
N LEU A 78 -1.98 -4.85 -4.99
CA LEU A 78 -1.79 -4.21 -3.69
C LEU A 78 -2.84 -4.66 -2.67
N VAL A 79 -4.12 -4.70 -3.04
CA VAL A 79 -5.20 -5.20 -2.16
C VAL A 79 -4.96 -6.65 -1.74
N VAL A 80 -4.59 -7.52 -2.68
CA VAL A 80 -4.29 -8.93 -2.39
C VAL A 80 -3.08 -9.06 -1.47
N LEU A 81 -2.02 -8.28 -1.72
CA LEU A 81 -0.81 -8.29 -0.90
C LEU A 81 -1.09 -7.78 0.52
N THR A 82 -1.87 -6.70 0.69
CA THR A 82 -2.27 -6.20 2.01
C THR A 82 -3.06 -7.25 2.78
N PHE A 83 -3.97 -7.98 2.12
CA PHE A 83 -4.65 -9.11 2.75
C PHE A 83 -3.66 -10.22 3.14
N ALA A 84 -2.70 -10.55 2.27
CA ALA A 84 -1.66 -11.52 2.57
C ALA A 84 -0.77 -11.10 3.77
N MET A 85 -0.57 -9.79 4.00
CA MET A 85 0.11 -9.29 5.20
C MET A 85 -0.62 -9.69 6.49
N TYR A 86 -1.95 -9.55 6.52
CA TYR A 86 -2.75 -9.99 7.66
C TYR A 86 -2.64 -11.50 7.89
N VAL A 87 -2.68 -12.30 6.81
CA VAL A 87 -2.54 -13.77 6.90
C VAL A 87 -1.17 -14.15 7.45
N THR A 88 -0.10 -13.60 6.88
CA THR A 88 1.29 -13.91 7.28
C THR A 88 1.63 -13.44 8.69
N ALA A 89 1.03 -12.34 9.16
CA ALA A 89 1.23 -11.84 10.52
C ALA A 89 0.50 -12.68 11.58
N ASN A 90 -0.65 -13.27 11.26
CA ASN A 90 -1.52 -13.91 12.25
C ASN A 90 -1.50 -15.44 12.24
N LEU A 91 -1.04 -16.09 11.15
CA LEU A 91 -0.97 -17.55 11.05
C LEU A 91 0.41 -18.15 11.40
N THR A 92 1.26 -17.39 12.09
CA THR A 92 2.63 -17.80 12.42
C THR A 92 2.72 -19.06 13.27
N VAL A 93 1.71 -19.35 14.11
CA VAL A 93 1.62 -20.57 14.92
C VAL A 93 1.45 -21.83 14.06
N LEU A 94 0.68 -21.73 12.96
CA LEU A 94 0.41 -22.86 12.07
C LEU A 94 1.47 -22.98 10.96
N LEU A 95 2.02 -21.85 10.52
CA LEU A 95 2.99 -21.77 9.42
C LEU A 95 4.09 -20.77 9.78
N PRO A 96 5.13 -21.17 10.55
CA PRO A 96 6.19 -20.25 10.98
C PRO A 96 6.92 -19.55 9.83
N LEU A 97 7.11 -20.26 8.70
CA LEU A 97 7.68 -19.70 7.47
C LEU A 97 6.80 -18.61 6.84
N ALA A 98 5.49 -18.62 7.06
CA ALA A 98 4.62 -17.56 6.59
C ALA A 98 4.92 -16.22 7.29
N GLY A 99 5.28 -16.25 8.58
CA GLY A 99 5.74 -15.06 9.30
C GLY A 99 7.03 -14.48 8.71
N ALA A 100 7.96 -15.34 8.28
CA ALA A 100 9.20 -14.89 7.63
C ALA A 100 8.97 -14.23 6.26
N LEU A 101 7.86 -14.53 5.57
CA LEU A 101 7.49 -13.87 4.32
C LEU A 101 6.92 -12.47 4.52
N HIS A 102 6.40 -12.16 5.71
CA HIS A 102 5.78 -10.86 6.00
C HIS A 102 6.66 -9.64 5.61
N PRO A 103 7.94 -9.54 6.01
CA PRO A 103 8.81 -8.43 5.57
C PRO A 103 9.07 -8.42 4.05
N VAL A 104 9.09 -9.58 3.39
CA VAL A 104 9.25 -9.66 1.92
C VAL A 104 8.02 -9.08 1.21
N LEU A 105 6.82 -9.42 1.70
CA LEU A 105 5.58 -8.85 1.18
C LEU A 105 5.48 -7.35 1.45
N ALA A 106 5.94 -6.86 2.61
CA ALA A 106 6.02 -5.43 2.90
C ALA A 106 6.88 -4.67 1.87
N MET A 107 8.06 -5.22 1.51
CA MET A 107 8.92 -4.65 0.48
C MET A 107 8.25 -4.65 -0.90
N ALA A 108 7.54 -5.74 -1.26
CA ALA A 108 6.81 -5.82 -2.51
C ALA A 108 5.68 -4.77 -2.59
N ILE A 109 4.91 -4.60 -1.51
CA ILE A 109 3.87 -3.56 -1.40
C ILE A 109 4.50 -2.18 -1.55
N PHE A 110 5.59 -1.89 -0.83
CA PHE A 110 6.27 -0.59 -0.92
C PHE A 110 6.76 -0.29 -2.33
N TRP A 111 7.42 -1.27 -2.97
CA TRP A 111 7.90 -1.15 -4.35
C TRP A 111 6.76 -0.85 -5.33
N LEU A 112 5.66 -1.60 -5.23
CA LEU A 112 4.49 -1.38 -6.07
C LEU A 112 3.81 -0.03 -5.75
N ALA A 113 3.79 0.43 -4.51
CA ALA A 113 3.26 1.74 -4.17
C ALA A 113 4.08 2.86 -4.84
N VAL A 114 5.41 2.80 -4.76
CA VAL A 114 6.31 3.76 -5.42
C VAL A 114 6.17 3.69 -6.94
N HIS A 115 6.09 2.49 -7.52
CA HIS A 115 5.86 2.33 -8.95
C HIS A 115 4.52 2.96 -9.38
N ALA A 116 3.46 2.84 -8.58
CA ALA A 116 2.17 3.47 -8.85
C ALA A 116 2.28 5.00 -8.84
N VAL A 117 3.02 5.58 -7.90
CA VAL A 117 3.31 7.03 -7.86
C VAL A 117 3.98 7.48 -9.15
N VAL A 118 5.06 6.81 -9.56
CA VAL A 118 5.82 7.20 -10.77
C VAL A 118 4.95 7.10 -12.02
N LYS A 119 4.19 6.02 -12.17
CA LYS A 119 3.36 5.77 -13.37
C LYS A 119 2.07 6.60 -13.42
N SER A 120 1.55 7.04 -12.28
CA SER A 120 0.32 7.83 -12.21
C SER A 120 0.56 9.34 -12.17
N ARG A 121 1.82 9.78 -12.16
CA ARG A 121 2.20 11.19 -12.13
C ARG A 121 1.41 11.98 -13.19
N PRO A 122 0.58 12.95 -12.78
CA PRO A 122 -0.12 13.80 -13.72
C PRO A 122 0.90 14.50 -14.61
N SER A 123 0.80 14.32 -15.91
CA SER A 123 1.54 15.15 -16.86
C SER A 123 1.00 16.58 -16.72
N VAL A 124 1.75 17.41 -15.99
CA VAL A 124 1.55 18.85 -15.92
C VAL A 124 1.79 19.35 -17.34
N VAL A 125 0.72 19.71 -18.06
CA VAL A 125 0.71 20.25 -19.44
C VAL A 125 0.94 19.20 -20.55
N ARG A 126 -0.14 18.85 -21.25
CA ARG A 126 -0.22 18.81 -22.73
C ARG A 126 -1.63 19.22 -23.13
#